data_AF-A0A1W9QXU4-F1
#
_entry.id   AF-A0A1W9QXU4-F1
#
_cell.length_a   1.000
_cell.length_b   1.000
_cell.length_c   1.000
_cell.angle_alpha   90.00
_cell.angle_beta   90.00
_cell.angle_gamma   90.00
#
_symmetry.space_group_name_H-M   'P 1'
#
loop_
_entity.id
_entity.type
_entity.pdbx_description
1 polymer ?
#
loop_
_entity_poly.entity_id
_entity_poly.type
_entity_poly.pdbx_seq_one_letter_code
_entity_poly.pdbx_strand_id
1 'polypeptide(L)'
;MERLRKVFTSILLVLFVFGTLAVTSCTKHPNEEQIKLLEETKSAALAAEQTHAEKTKERQDLERQVKAKEDELAKIKADKEKVKQFLENNN
;
A
#
# COMPACT_ATOMS: atom_id res chain seq x y z
N MET A 1 -48.42 0.46 -43.92
CA MET A 1 -47.00 0.84 -43.72
C MET A 1 -46.60 0.98 -42.24
N GLU A 2 -47.49 1.44 -41.34
CA GLU A 2 -47.14 1.64 -39.92
C GLU A 2 -46.85 0.35 -39.14
N ARG A 3 -47.58 -0.74 -39.42
CA ARG A 3 -47.33 -2.07 -38.81
C ARG A 3 -45.93 -2.58 -39.16
N LEU A 4 -45.51 -2.40 -40.41
CA LEU A 4 -44.20 -2.82 -40.91
C LEU A 4 -43.08 -1.98 -40.27
N ARG A 5 -43.29 -0.66 -40.11
CA ARG A 5 -42.37 0.21 -39.35
C ARG A 5 -42.23 -0.23 -37.89
N LYS A 6 -43.34 -0.52 -37.20
CA LYS A 6 -43.32 -0.96 -35.79
C LYS A 6 -42.58 -2.29 -35.61
N VAL A 7 -42.76 -3.24 -36.52
CA VAL A 7 -42.02 -4.52 -36.52
C VAL A 7 -40.53 -4.28 -36.75
N PHE A 8 -40.16 -3.44 -37.73
CA PHE A 8 -38.76 -3.13 -38.00
C PHE A 8 -38.07 -2.42 -36.83
N THR A 9 -38.76 -1.46 -36.20
CA THR A 9 -38.25 -0.77 -35.00
C THR A 9 -38.11 -1.73 -33.83
N SER A 10 -39.06 -2.65 -33.64
CA SER A 10 -38.98 -3.67 -32.58
C SER A 10 -37.80 -4.63 -32.79
N ILE A 11 -37.53 -5.04 -34.03
CA ILE A 11 -36.40 -5.92 -34.37
C ILE A 11 -35.07 -5.20 -34.13
N LEU A 12 -34.95 -3.93 -34.55
CA LEU A 12 -33.75 -3.12 -34.32
C LEU A 12 -33.46 -2.92 -32.83
N LEU A 13 -34.50 -2.73 -32.01
CA LEU A 13 -34.35 -2.55 -30.57
C LEU A 13 -33.88 -3.84 -29.89
N VAL A 14 -34.41 -4.99 -30.31
CA VAL A 14 -33.95 -6.31 -29.84
C VAL A 14 -32.48 -6.54 -30.23
N LEU A 15 -32.11 -6.28 -31.48
CA LEU A 15 -30.72 -6.43 -31.94
C LEU A 15 -29.75 -5.49 -31.20
N PHE A 16 -30.18 -4.27 -30.88
CA PHE A 16 -29.37 -3.34 -30.10
C PHE A 16 -29.13 -3.83 -28.66
N VAL A 17 -30.18 -4.38 -28.02
CA VAL A 17 -30.06 -4.94 -26.68
C VAL A 17 -29.16 -6.18 -26.68
N PHE A 18 -29.37 -7.13 -27.59
CA PHE A 18 -28.50 -8.32 -27.68
C PHE A 18 -27.06 -7.98 -28.11
N GLY A 19 -26.87 -6.97 -28.96
CA GLY A 19 -25.55 -6.51 -29.39
C GLY A 19 -24.73 -5.90 -28.25
N THR A 20 -25.36 -5.14 -27.37
CA THR A 20 -24.67 -4.54 -26.20
C THR A 20 -24.29 -5.59 -25.16
N LEU A 21 -25.14 -6.60 -24.93
CA LEU A 21 -24.85 -7.74 -24.05
C LEU A 21 -23.63 -8.58 -24.51
N ALA A 22 -23.40 -8.70 -25.83
CA ALA A 22 -22.24 -9.42 -26.36
C ALA A 22 -20.90 -8.69 -26.13
N VAL A 23 -20.91 -7.35 -26.11
CA VAL A 23 -19.71 -6.53 -25.85
C VAL A 23 -19.39 -6.46 -24.35
N THR A 24 -20.41 -6.55 -23.48
CA THR A 24 -20.23 -6.56 -22.02
C THR A 24 -20.11 -7.95 -21.42
N SER A 25 -20.05 -9.01 -22.24
CA SER A 25 -19.90 -10.37 -21.72
C SER A 25 -18.50 -10.59 -21.16
N CYS A 26 -18.40 -10.67 -19.82
CA CYS A 26 -17.20 -11.04 -19.05
C CYS A 26 -16.72 -12.49 -19.26
N THR A 27 -16.93 -13.08 -20.45
CA THR A 27 -16.44 -14.41 -20.83
C THR A 27 -15.06 -14.39 -21.49
N LYS A 28 -14.43 -13.21 -21.59
CA LYS A 28 -13.06 -13.10 -22.11
C LYS A 28 -12.08 -13.57 -21.04
N HIS A 29 -11.65 -14.82 -21.13
CA HIS A 29 -10.56 -15.35 -20.30
C HIS A 29 -9.31 -14.47 -20.48
N PRO A 30 -8.59 -14.14 -19.39
CA PRO A 30 -7.35 -13.39 -19.51
C PRO A 30 -6.37 -14.20 -20.37
N ASN A 31 -5.79 -13.53 -21.36
CA ASN A 31 -4.68 -14.09 -22.14
C ASN A 31 -3.49 -14.37 -21.21
N GLU A 32 -2.61 -15.31 -21.56
CA GLU A 32 -1.40 -15.65 -20.81
C GLU A 32 -0.56 -14.42 -20.45
N GLU A 33 -0.46 -13.43 -21.34
CA GLU A 33 0.24 -12.17 -21.06
C GLU A 33 -0.37 -11.39 -19.90
N GLN A 34 -1.70 -11.39 -19.78
CA GLN A 34 -2.39 -10.70 -18.69
C GLN A 34 -2.18 -11.44 -17.37
N ILE A 35 -2.15 -12.78 -17.40
CA ILE A 35 -1.86 -13.60 -16.22
C ILE A 35 -0.42 -13.34 -15.76
N LYS A 36 0.56 -13.35 -16.69
CA LYS A 36 1.96 -13.05 -16.38
C LYS A 36 2.12 -11.65 -15.79
N LEU A 37 1.50 -10.64 -16.39
CA LEU A 37 1.55 -9.27 -15.87
C LEU A 37 0.95 -9.15 -14.47
N LEU A 38 -0.15 -9.87 -14.20
CA LEU A 38 -0.75 -9.93 -12.87
C LEU A 38 0.17 -10.60 -11.85
N GLU A 39 0.83 -11.69 -12.22
CA GLU A 39 1.80 -12.37 -11.36
C GLU A 39 3.02 -11.49 -11.07
N GLU A 40 3.58 -10.83 -12.08
CA GLU A 40 4.68 -9.86 -11.93
C GLU A 40 4.27 -8.72 -11.00
N THR A 41 3.09 -8.13 -11.22
CA THR A 41 2.57 -7.04 -10.38
C THR A 41 2.37 -7.50 -8.94
N LYS A 42 1.83 -8.70 -8.74
CA LYS A 42 1.67 -9.30 -7.41
C LYS A 42 3.02 -9.50 -6.73
N SER A 43 4.02 -10.00 -7.46
CA SER A 43 5.37 -10.20 -6.93
C SER A 43 6.02 -8.88 -6.52
N ALA A 44 5.89 -7.84 -7.35
CA ALA A 44 6.41 -6.51 -7.06
C ALA A 44 5.72 -5.88 -5.85
N ALA A 45 4.39 -6.03 -5.74
CA ALA A 45 3.64 -5.55 -4.59
C ALA A 45 4.08 -6.24 -3.29
N LEU A 46 4.22 -7.57 -3.31
CA LEU A 46 4.70 -8.33 -2.15
C LEU A 46 6.12 -7.93 -1.74
N ALA A 47 7.03 -7.72 -2.70
CA ALA A 47 8.39 -7.27 -2.42
C ALA A 47 8.41 -5.86 -1.80
N ALA A 48 7.54 -4.96 -2.28
CA ALA A 48 7.38 -3.62 -1.73
C ALA A 48 6.82 -3.66 -0.29
N GLU A 49 5.82 -4.50 -0.03
CA GLU A 49 5.24 -4.71 1.30
C GLU A 49 6.28 -5.25 2.28
N GLN A 50 7.07 -6.23 1.87
CA GLN A 50 8.16 -6.79 2.68
C GLN A 50 9.21 -5.72 3.01
N THR A 51 9.68 -4.99 1.99
CA THR A 51 10.66 -3.91 2.17
C THR A 51 10.13 -2.83 3.11
N HIS A 52 8.85 -2.47 2.99
CA HIS A 52 8.22 -1.48 3.87
C HIS A 52 8.14 -1.98 5.31
N ALA A 53 7.79 -3.25 5.52
CA ALA A 53 7.74 -3.87 6.84
C ALA A 53 9.13 -3.92 7.51
N GLU A 54 10.17 -4.29 6.75
CA GLU A 54 11.56 -4.30 7.23
C GLU A 54 12.02 -2.91 7.64
N LYS A 55 11.85 -1.91 6.76
CA LYS A 55 12.23 -0.51 7.05
C LYS A 55 11.46 0.07 8.23
N THR A 56 10.19 -0.31 8.40
CA THR A 56 9.40 0.12 9.55
C THR A 56 9.94 -0.47 10.85
N LYS A 57 10.32 -1.74 10.86
CA LYS A 57 10.96 -2.38 12.02
C LYS A 57 12.31 -1.74 12.35
N GLU A 58 13.15 -1.53 11.34
CA GLU A 58 14.44 -0.88 11.49
C GLU A 58 14.29 0.54 12.07
N ARG A 59 13.35 1.33 11.55
CA ARG A 59 13.05 2.67 12.08
C ARG A 59 12.65 2.62 13.55
N GLN A 60 11.74 1.72 13.92
CA GLN A 60 11.28 1.57 15.31
C GLN A 60 12.41 1.13 16.25
N ASP A 61 13.36 0.32 15.77
CA ASP A 61 14.52 -0.08 16.55
C ASP A 61 15.49 1.09 16.75
N LEU A 62 15.80 1.83 15.68
CA LEU A 62 16.63 3.03 15.74
C LEU A 62 16.03 4.10 16.66
N GLU A 63 14.72 4.34 16.58
CA GLU A 63 14.01 5.27 17.49
C GLU A 63 14.15 4.85 18.96
N ARG A 64 14.08 3.55 19.26
CA ARG A 64 14.33 3.03 20.61
C ARG A 64 15.77 3.23 21.05
N GLN A 65 16.73 2.98 20.17
CA GLN A 65 18.16 3.17 20.46
C GLN A 65 18.48 4.64 20.73
N VAL A 66 17.94 5.56 19.92
CA VAL A 66 18.10 7.01 20.13
C VAL A 66 17.55 7.40 21.49
N LYS A 67 16.32 7.01 21.81
CA LYS A 67 15.71 7.33 23.11
C LYS A 67 16.54 6.79 24.29
N ALA A 68 16.98 5.53 24.20
CA ALA A 68 17.81 4.93 25.24
C ALA A 68 19.14 5.70 25.44
N LYS A 69 19.74 6.17 24.34
CA LYS A 69 20.98 6.98 24.39
C LYS A 69 20.75 8.37 24.94
N GLU A 70 19.62 9.00 24.63
CA GLU A 70 19.24 10.29 25.22
C GLU A 70 19.03 10.18 26.74
N ASP A 71 18.34 9.13 27.19
CA ASP A 71 18.13 8.85 28.62
C ASP A 71 19.47 8.59 29.35
N GLU A 72 20.35 7.79 28.73
CA GLU A 72 21.71 7.53 29.24
C GLU A 72 22.51 8.83 29.37
N LEU A 73 22.48 9.68 28.35
CA LEU A 73 23.18 10.95 28.32
C LEU A 73 22.65 11.92 29.38
N ALA A 74 21.32 11.99 29.56
CA ALA A 74 20.70 12.80 30.61
C ALA A 74 21.16 12.35 32.01
N LYS A 75 21.20 11.04 32.25
CA LYS A 75 21.70 10.48 33.52
C LYS A 75 23.17 10.82 33.76
N ILE A 76 24.02 10.63 32.76
CA ILE A 76 25.46 10.94 32.87
C ILE A 76 25.68 12.45 33.14
N LYS A 77 24.91 13.33 32.50
CA LYS A 77 24.96 14.78 32.78
C LYS A 77 24.58 15.09 34.22
N ALA A 78 23.48 14.52 34.72
CA ALA A 78 23.05 14.73 36.10
C ALA A 78 24.09 14.19 37.11
N ASP A 79 24.68 13.04 36.84
CA ASP A 79 25.72 12.46 37.72
C ASP A 79 27.01 13.29 37.68
N LYS A 80 27.40 13.81 36.51
CA LYS A 80 28.52 14.75 36.38
C LYS A 80 28.30 16.02 37.20
N GLU A 81 27.10 16.59 37.17
CA GLU A 81 26.74 17.77 37.96
C GLU A 81 26.79 17.50 39.46
N LYS A 82 26.27 16.36 39.92
CA LYS A 82 26.38 15.95 41.33
C LYS A 82 27.82 15.81 41.78
N VAL A 83 28.67 15.18 40.97
CA VAL A 83 30.10 15.03 41.28
C VAL A 83 30.78 16.40 41.34
N LYS A 84 30.47 17.31 40.41
CA LYS A 84 31.01 18.67 40.42
C LYS A 84 30.61 19.43 41.69
N GLN A 85 29.33 19.38 42.07
CA GLN A 85 28.83 20.00 43.30
C GLN A 85 29.48 19.39 44.55
N PHE A 86 29.66 18.07 44.59
CA PHE A 86 30.35 17.40 45.68
C PHE A 86 31.79 17.90 45.81
N LEU A 87 32.53 18.00 44.71
CA LEU A 87 33.90 18.50 44.72
C LEU A 87 33.98 19.98 45.12
N GLU A 88 33.04 20.81 44.68
CA GLU A 88 32.97 22.23 45.06
C GLU A 88 32.66 22.44 46.54
N ASN A 89 31.80 21.60 47.14
CA ASN A 89 31.43 21.69 48.55
C ASN A 89 32.46 21.10 49.53
N ASN A 90 33.42 20.30 49.03
CA ASN A 90 34.44 19.62 49.84
C ASN A 90 35.87 20.15 49.58
N ASN A 91 36.02 21.25 48.84
CA ASN A 91 37.24 22.04 48.69
C ASN A 91 37.12 23.35 49.49
#